data_AF-A0A848KX50-F1
#
_entry.id   AF-A0A848KX50-F1
#
_cell.length_a   1.000
_cell.length_b   1.000
_cell.length_c   1.000
_cell.angle_alpha   90.00
_cell.angle_beta   90.00
_cell.angle_gamma   90.00
#
_symmetry.space_group_name_H-M   'P 1'
#
loop_
_entity.id
_entity.type
_entity.pdbx_description
1 polymer ?
#
loop_
_entity_poly.entity_id
_entity_poly.type
_entity_poly.pdbx_seq_one_letter_code
_entity_poly.pdbx_strand_id
1 'polypeptide(L)'
;MTTYTSPADAATFAADVEAITNESRVDDLLALFAADAVAEWIMDGAYDKHEGIDAIRAASIELVSVCSELGLHVRKTVQCADAENVVLTWTGGFGGAQNQFGTEIWTLRDGLVVRQQMYSYLDVRHSDSPLASVRLLGVAPKVIASLVKYRWRNGTLRK
;
A
#
# COMPACT_ATOMS: atom_id res chain seq x y z
N MET A 1 -7.29 -23.24 6.36
CA MET A 1 -6.11 -22.54 5.81
C MET A 1 -6.22 -22.64 4.30
N THR A 2 -6.52 -21.54 3.63
CA THR A 2 -6.74 -21.48 2.18
C THR A 2 -5.39 -21.36 1.50
N THR A 3 -5.10 -22.21 0.52
CA THR A 3 -3.82 -22.24 -0.20
C THR A 3 -4.04 -21.61 -1.58
N TYR A 4 -3.34 -20.51 -1.88
CA TYR A 4 -3.47 -19.80 -3.17
C TYR A 4 -2.40 -20.33 -4.14
N THR A 5 -2.79 -21.13 -5.12
CA THR A 5 -1.84 -21.87 -5.99
C THR A 5 -2.03 -21.62 -7.48
N SER A 6 -2.94 -20.72 -7.84
CA SER A 6 -3.30 -20.40 -9.22
C SER A 6 -3.65 -18.92 -9.39
N PRO A 7 -3.46 -18.32 -10.59
CA PRO A 7 -4.01 -17.01 -10.93
C PRO A 7 -5.54 -16.88 -10.70
N ALA A 8 -6.27 -18.00 -10.76
CA ALA A 8 -7.71 -18.03 -10.45
C ALA A 8 -8.01 -17.73 -8.97
N ASP A 9 -7.03 -17.91 -8.08
CA ASP A 9 -7.16 -17.66 -6.65
C ASP A 9 -6.83 -16.19 -6.30
N ALA A 10 -6.31 -15.39 -7.24
CA ALA A 10 -5.90 -14.02 -6.98
C ALA A 10 -7.06 -13.10 -6.58
N ALA A 11 -8.25 -13.31 -7.16
CA ALA A 11 -9.45 -12.55 -6.78
C ALA A 11 -9.91 -12.90 -5.36
N THR A 12 -9.87 -14.19 -5.00
CA THR A 12 -10.17 -14.66 -3.64
C THR A 12 -9.14 -14.12 -2.65
N PHE A 13 -7.85 -14.20 -2.97
CA PHE A 13 -6.76 -13.61 -2.18
C PHE A 13 -6.99 -12.12 -1.94
N ALA A 14 -7.32 -11.36 -2.99
CA ALA A 14 -7.59 -9.93 -2.87
C ALA A 14 -8.80 -9.64 -1.96
N ALA A 15 -9.87 -10.40 -2.09
CA ALA A 15 -11.06 -10.27 -1.24
C ALA A 15 -10.76 -10.63 0.22
N ASP A 16 -9.98 -11.68 0.46
CA ASP A 16 -9.58 -12.10 1.80
C ASP A 16 -8.70 -11.02 2.45
N VAL A 17 -7.67 -10.53 1.75
CA VAL A 17 -6.77 -9.46 2.23
C VAL A 17 -7.53 -8.15 2.45
N GLU A 18 -8.52 -7.83 1.60
CA GLU A 18 -9.42 -6.69 1.81
C GLU A 18 -10.20 -6.84 3.12
N ALA A 19 -10.87 -7.97 3.31
CA ALA A 19 -11.63 -8.25 4.53
C ALA A 19 -10.74 -8.27 5.78
N ILE A 20 -9.55 -8.89 5.70
CA ILE A 20 -8.55 -8.88 6.78
C ILE A 20 -8.19 -7.44 7.18
N THR A 21 -7.95 -6.59 6.19
CA THR A 21 -7.56 -5.18 6.41
C THR A 21 -8.71 -4.40 7.05
N ASN A 22 -9.91 -4.48 6.46
CA ASN A 22 -11.08 -3.72 6.89
C ASN A 22 -11.63 -4.15 8.26
N GLU A 23 -11.48 -5.43 8.61
CA GLU A 23 -11.95 -6.00 9.87
C GLU A 23 -10.82 -6.09 10.92
N SER A 24 -9.62 -5.57 10.61
CA SER A 24 -8.47 -5.54 11.52
C SER A 24 -8.06 -6.93 12.04
N ARG A 25 -8.12 -7.96 11.20
CA ARG A 25 -7.90 -9.38 11.56
C ARG A 25 -6.42 -9.76 11.52
N VAL A 26 -5.65 -9.31 12.52
CA VAL A 26 -4.18 -9.48 12.53
C VAL A 26 -3.73 -10.94 12.49
N ASP A 27 -4.42 -11.85 13.18
CA ASP A 27 -4.04 -13.26 13.17
C ASP A 27 -4.30 -13.93 11.81
N ASP A 28 -5.39 -13.55 11.14
CA ASP A 28 -5.69 -14.00 9.78
C ASP A 28 -4.64 -13.47 8.78
N LEU A 29 -4.18 -12.21 8.95
CA LEU A 29 -3.09 -11.65 8.16
C LEU A 29 -1.82 -12.48 8.32
N LEU A 30 -1.42 -12.76 9.57
CA LEU A 30 -0.18 -13.47 9.88
C LEU A 30 -0.21 -14.93 9.42
N ALA A 31 -1.40 -15.54 9.35
CA ALA A 31 -1.58 -16.88 8.81
C ALA A 31 -1.27 -16.98 7.30
N LEU A 32 -1.21 -15.85 6.58
CA LEU A 32 -0.82 -15.82 5.17
C LEU A 32 0.71 -15.94 4.98
N PHE A 33 1.51 -15.58 5.98
CA PHE A 33 2.96 -15.47 5.85
C PHE A 33 3.70 -16.77 6.17
N ALA A 34 4.77 -17.03 5.42
CA ALA A 34 5.76 -18.02 5.79
C ALA A 34 6.58 -17.55 7.01
N ALA A 35 7.15 -18.49 7.76
CA ALA A 35 7.93 -18.18 8.97
C ALA A 35 9.17 -17.30 8.68
N ASP A 36 9.77 -17.47 7.48
CA ASP A 36 10.95 -16.76 6.98
C ASP A 36 10.61 -15.56 6.08
N ALA A 37 9.35 -15.13 6.06
CA ALA A 37 8.91 -14.09 5.15
C ALA A 37 9.53 -12.71 5.43
N VAL A 38 9.51 -11.85 4.42
CA VAL A 38 9.97 -10.46 4.51
C VAL A 38 8.84 -9.50 4.14
N ALA A 39 8.60 -8.50 4.98
CA ALA A 39 7.67 -7.42 4.69
C ALA A 39 8.44 -6.10 4.51
N GLU A 40 8.18 -5.41 3.40
CA GLU A 40 8.76 -4.11 3.07
C GLU A 40 7.64 -3.10 2.89
N TRP A 41 7.59 -2.10 3.76
CA TRP A 41 6.52 -1.12 3.77
C TRP A 41 7.09 0.27 3.49
N ILE A 42 6.53 0.92 2.48
CA ILE A 42 6.81 2.31 2.17
C ILE A 42 5.54 3.10 2.40
N MET A 43 5.49 3.89 3.47
CA MET A 43 4.35 4.73 3.80
C MET A 43 4.74 6.20 3.65
N ASP A 44 4.22 6.87 2.63
CA ASP A 44 4.52 8.28 2.32
C ASP A 44 6.02 8.61 2.27
N GLY A 45 6.84 7.63 1.87
CA GLY A 45 8.30 7.75 1.74
C GLY A 45 9.10 7.29 2.96
N ALA A 46 8.46 6.96 4.08
CA ALA A 46 9.10 6.23 5.17
C ALA A 46 9.22 4.75 4.79
N TYR A 47 10.43 4.17 4.85
CA TYR A 47 10.70 2.77 4.52
C TYR A 47 10.98 1.96 5.78
N ASP A 48 10.22 0.90 5.97
CA ASP A 48 10.39 -0.10 7.00
C ASP A 48 10.58 -1.49 6.38
N LYS A 49 11.46 -2.29 7.00
CA LYS A 49 11.71 -3.68 6.61
C LYS A 49 11.63 -4.58 7.83
N HIS A 50 10.84 -5.64 7.71
CA HIS A 50 10.63 -6.64 8.77
C HIS A 50 10.93 -8.02 8.22
N GLU A 51 11.84 -8.74 8.89
CA GLU A 51 12.31 -10.08 8.47
C GLU A 51 11.91 -11.12 9.52
N GLY A 52 11.22 -12.16 9.07
CA GLY A 52 10.70 -13.23 9.92
C GLY A 52 9.34 -12.90 10.56
N ILE A 53 8.57 -13.95 10.85
CA ILE A 53 7.17 -13.82 11.29
C ILE A 53 7.01 -13.03 12.60
N ASP A 54 7.98 -13.06 13.51
CA ASP A 54 7.91 -12.32 14.77
C ASP A 54 8.04 -10.81 14.57
N ALA A 55 8.96 -10.39 13.69
CA ALA A 55 9.11 -8.97 13.34
C ALA A 55 7.88 -8.46 12.58
N ILE A 56 7.37 -9.26 11.64
CA ILE A 56 6.14 -8.95 10.90
C ILE A 56 4.95 -8.86 11.88
N ARG A 57 4.81 -9.80 12.83
CA ARG A 57 3.77 -9.77 13.85
C ARG A 57 3.79 -8.48 14.66
N ALA A 58 4.95 -8.09 15.19
CA ALA A 58 5.07 -6.88 15.99
C ALA A 58 4.63 -5.64 15.20
N ALA A 59 5.14 -5.49 13.98
CA ALA A 59 4.83 -4.36 13.11
C ALA A 59 3.36 -4.37 12.62
N SER A 60 2.81 -5.54 12.33
CA SER A 60 1.41 -5.69 11.92
C SER A 60 0.44 -5.36 13.04
N ILE A 61 0.74 -5.74 14.29
CA ILE A 61 -0.09 -5.36 15.44
C ILE A 61 -0.15 -3.85 15.59
N GLU A 62 0.99 -3.16 15.50
CA GLU A 62 1.05 -1.70 15.56
C GLU A 62 0.24 -1.05 14.43
N LEU A 63 0.54 -1.43 13.17
CA LEU A 63 -0.11 -0.88 12.00
C LEU A 63 -1.63 -1.11 12.00
N VAL A 64 -2.07 -2.33 12.29
CA VAL A 64 -3.50 -2.67 12.35
C VAL A 64 -4.20 -1.89 13.46
N SER A 65 -3.56 -1.73 14.63
CA SER A 65 -4.14 -0.96 15.75
C SER A 65 -4.36 0.51 15.35
N VAL A 66 -3.35 1.15 14.77
CA VAL A 66 -3.45 2.54 14.29
C VAL A 66 -4.50 2.67 13.19
N CYS A 67 -4.51 1.78 12.20
CA CYS A 67 -5.49 1.80 11.12
C CYS A 67 -6.92 1.61 11.62
N SER A 68 -7.13 0.72 12.59
CA SER A 68 -8.43 0.46 13.21
C SER A 68 -8.92 1.68 13.99
N GLU A 69 -8.06 2.29 14.81
CA GLU A 69 -8.38 3.50 15.58
C GLU A 69 -8.76 4.67 14.67
N LEU A 70 -8.06 4.82 13.53
CA LEU A 70 -8.34 5.85 12.53
C LEU A 70 -9.52 5.49 11.61
N GLY A 71 -10.14 4.32 11.78
CA GLY A 71 -11.26 3.86 10.97
C GLY A 71 -10.90 3.70 9.49
N LEU A 72 -9.76 3.07 9.20
CA LEU A 72 -9.34 2.75 7.84
C LEU A 72 -10.36 1.81 7.19
N HIS A 73 -10.76 2.16 5.99
CA HIS A 73 -11.48 1.26 5.09
C HIS A 73 -10.89 1.34 3.69
N VAL A 74 -10.67 0.20 3.06
CA VAL A 74 -10.06 0.07 1.74
C VAL A 74 -10.88 -0.83 0.83
N ARG A 75 -10.74 -0.57 -0.47
CA ARG A 75 -11.13 -1.47 -1.54
C ARG A 75 -9.89 -1.88 -2.33
N LYS A 76 -9.66 -3.17 -2.49
CA LYS A 76 -8.55 -3.76 -3.21
C LYS A 76 -8.98 -4.19 -4.61
N THR A 77 -8.03 -4.20 -5.54
CA THR A 77 -8.26 -4.60 -6.93
C THR A 77 -7.01 -5.30 -7.44
N VAL A 78 -7.19 -6.51 -7.98
CA VAL A 78 -6.11 -7.25 -8.63
C VAL A 78 -5.70 -6.51 -9.90
N GLN A 79 -4.42 -6.16 -10.01
CA GLN A 79 -3.84 -5.55 -11.21
C GLN A 79 -3.25 -6.62 -12.14
N CYS A 80 -2.51 -7.56 -11.57
CA CYS A 80 -2.01 -8.73 -12.27
C CYS A 80 -1.69 -9.84 -11.27
N ALA A 81 -1.61 -11.07 -11.78
CA ALA A 81 -1.17 -12.22 -11.02
C ALA A 81 -0.51 -13.25 -11.95
N ASP A 82 0.44 -14.00 -11.39
CA ASP A 82 1.02 -15.19 -12.00
C ASP A 82 1.06 -16.32 -10.96
N ALA A 83 1.87 -17.36 -11.19
CA ALA A 83 1.96 -18.52 -10.29
C ALA A 83 2.56 -18.18 -8.92
N GLU A 84 3.39 -17.15 -8.83
CA GLU A 84 4.15 -16.80 -7.63
C GLU A 84 3.83 -15.39 -7.12
N ASN A 85 3.13 -14.56 -7.88
CA ASN A 85 2.91 -13.16 -7.54
C ASN A 85 1.45 -12.76 -7.67
N VAL A 86 0.98 -11.97 -6.71
CA VAL A 86 -0.29 -11.24 -6.79
C VAL A 86 0.00 -9.76 -6.57
N VAL A 87 -0.38 -8.92 -7.52
CA VAL A 87 -0.26 -7.46 -7.41
C VAL A 87 -1.64 -6.86 -7.22
N LEU A 88 -1.80 -6.15 -6.12
CA LEU A 88 -3.03 -5.45 -5.76
C LEU A 88 -2.78 -3.94 -5.79
N THR A 89 -3.79 -3.18 -6.17
CA THR A 89 -3.91 -1.78 -5.73
C THR A 89 -5.03 -1.68 -4.72
N TRP A 90 -4.98 -0.66 -3.89
CA TRP A 90 -6.11 -0.31 -3.03
C TRP A 90 -6.39 1.18 -3.06
N THR A 91 -7.66 1.52 -2.84
CA THR A 91 -8.15 2.89 -2.63
C THR A 91 -8.99 2.93 -1.37
N GLY A 92 -8.97 4.05 -0.65
CA GLY A 92 -9.82 4.21 0.53
C GLY A 92 -9.29 5.31 1.44
N GLY A 93 -9.47 5.13 2.75
CA GLY A 93 -8.88 6.02 3.74
C GLY A 93 -9.51 5.97 5.12
N PHE A 94 -8.94 6.78 6.01
CA PHE A 94 -9.37 6.93 7.40
C PHE A 94 -10.69 7.70 7.49
N GLY A 95 -11.56 7.31 8.43
CA GLY A 95 -12.82 8.02 8.72
C GLY A 95 -13.75 8.18 7.52
N GLY A 96 -13.71 7.25 6.56
CA GLY A 96 -14.52 7.30 5.33
C GLY A 96 -13.92 8.14 4.20
N ALA A 97 -12.73 8.73 4.38
CA ALA A 97 -12.02 9.43 3.31
C ALA A 97 -11.67 8.48 2.15
N GLN A 98 -11.51 9.04 0.94
CA GLN A 98 -11.21 8.29 -0.30
C GLN A 98 -9.95 8.83 -1.00
N ASN A 99 -9.10 9.54 -0.26
CA ASN A 99 -7.89 10.19 -0.75
C ASN A 99 -6.62 9.38 -0.43
N GLN A 100 -6.74 8.08 -0.11
CA GLN A 100 -5.59 7.21 0.07
C GLN A 100 -5.54 6.17 -1.04
N PHE A 101 -4.32 5.80 -1.40
CA PHE A 101 -4.05 4.83 -2.44
C PHE A 101 -2.80 4.05 -2.09
N GLY A 102 -2.74 2.80 -2.52
CA GLY A 102 -1.50 2.06 -2.48
C GLY A 102 -1.44 0.91 -3.46
N THR A 103 -0.25 0.33 -3.53
CA THR A 103 0.06 -0.86 -4.31
C THR A 103 0.72 -1.88 -3.39
N GLU A 104 0.31 -3.13 -3.50
CA GLU A 104 0.86 -4.24 -2.75
C GLU A 104 1.30 -5.32 -3.73
N ILE A 105 2.50 -5.84 -3.52
CA ILE A 105 3.06 -6.95 -4.28
C ILE A 105 3.27 -8.08 -3.29
N TRP A 106 2.63 -9.21 -3.55
CA TRP A 106 2.65 -10.38 -2.71
C TRP A 106 3.33 -11.50 -3.47
N THR A 107 4.50 -11.95 -3.01
CA THR A 107 5.21 -13.09 -3.57
C THR A 107 4.95 -14.32 -2.70
N LEU A 108 4.51 -15.41 -3.33
CA LEU A 108 4.09 -16.65 -2.71
C LEU A 108 5.07 -17.78 -3.01
N ARG A 109 5.22 -18.69 -2.05
CA ARG A 109 5.88 -19.99 -2.18
C ARG A 109 5.05 -21.01 -1.42
N ASP A 110 4.65 -22.08 -2.09
CA ASP A 110 3.79 -23.13 -1.51
C ASP A 110 2.48 -22.59 -0.90
N GLY A 111 1.92 -21.54 -1.53
CA GLY A 111 0.69 -20.87 -1.08
C GLY A 111 0.84 -19.94 0.13
N LEU A 112 2.06 -19.74 0.64
CA LEU A 112 2.39 -18.79 1.71
C LEU A 112 3.13 -17.58 1.17
N VAL A 113 2.88 -16.41 1.73
CA VAL A 113 3.58 -15.17 1.42
C VAL A 113 5.01 -15.25 1.96
N VAL A 114 6.00 -15.21 1.08
CA VAL A 114 7.43 -15.13 1.43
C VAL A 114 7.97 -13.71 1.30
N ARG A 115 7.31 -12.85 0.52
CA ARG A 115 7.62 -11.42 0.47
C ARG A 115 6.34 -10.61 0.28
N GLN A 116 6.22 -9.53 1.03
CA GLN A 116 5.23 -8.49 0.81
C GLN A 116 5.96 -7.17 0.58
N GLN A 117 5.60 -6.45 -0.48
CA GLN A 117 6.03 -5.07 -0.69
C GLN A 117 4.80 -4.18 -0.76
N MET A 118 4.69 -3.21 0.14
CA MET A 118 3.56 -2.28 0.22
C MET A 118 4.03 -0.85 -0.02
N TYR A 119 3.35 -0.14 -0.90
CA TYR A 119 3.54 1.27 -1.16
C TYR A 119 2.23 1.98 -0.85
N SER A 120 2.21 2.80 0.20
CA SER A 120 1.02 3.45 0.73
C SER A 120 1.18 4.96 0.69
N TYR A 121 0.19 5.65 0.12
CA TYR A 121 0.11 7.09 0.04
C TYR A 121 -1.11 7.56 0.86
N LEU A 122 -0.89 8.27 1.97
CA LEU A 122 -1.94 8.59 2.93
C LEU A 122 -2.76 9.84 2.57
N ASP A 123 -2.33 10.58 1.54
CA ASP A 123 -3.05 11.74 1.02
C ASP A 123 -2.67 12.00 -0.44
N VAL A 124 -3.38 11.32 -1.34
CA VAL A 124 -3.33 11.49 -2.78
C VAL A 124 -4.37 12.51 -3.20
N ARG A 125 -3.90 13.59 -3.81
CA ARG A 125 -4.72 14.70 -4.30
C ARG A 125 -4.46 14.91 -5.78
N HIS A 126 -5.46 15.45 -6.47
CA HIS A 126 -5.30 15.84 -7.86
C HIS A 126 -4.21 16.91 -8.01
N SER A 127 -3.51 16.89 -9.14
CA SER A 127 -2.31 17.72 -9.38
C SER A 127 -2.55 19.23 -9.41
N ASP A 128 -3.80 19.67 -9.54
CA ASP A 128 -4.21 21.07 -9.45
C ASP A 128 -4.53 21.53 -8.02
N SER A 129 -4.47 20.63 -7.04
CA SER A 129 -4.69 20.97 -5.64
C SER A 129 -3.56 21.87 -5.11
N PRO A 130 -3.87 23.06 -4.56
CA PRO A 130 -2.88 23.90 -3.91
C PRO A 130 -2.16 23.19 -2.77
N LEU A 131 -2.89 22.35 -2.02
CA LEU A 131 -2.31 21.60 -0.91
C LEU A 131 -1.34 20.52 -1.39
N ALA A 132 -1.60 19.88 -2.53
CA ALA A 132 -0.65 18.95 -3.15
C ALA A 132 0.66 19.66 -3.53
N SER A 133 0.55 20.88 -4.07
CA SER A 133 1.71 21.70 -4.43
C SER A 133 2.53 22.12 -3.20
N VAL A 134 1.87 22.54 -2.11
CA VAL A 134 2.54 22.88 -0.85
C VAL A 134 3.25 21.66 -0.26
N ARG A 135 2.60 20.49 -0.24
CA ARG A 135 3.23 19.24 0.21
C ARG A 135 4.46 18.90 -0.62
N LEU A 136 4.34 18.94 -1.95
CA LEU A 136 5.44 18.62 -2.87
C LEU A 136 6.60 19.61 -2.73
N LEU A 137 6.33 20.89 -2.47
CA LEU A 137 7.36 21.88 -2.16
C LEU A 137 8.11 21.55 -0.87
N GLY A 138 7.40 21.07 0.16
CA GLY A 138 8.01 20.66 1.42
C GLY A 138 8.92 19.44 1.30
N VAL A 139 8.52 18.42 0.54
CA VAL A 139 9.27 17.15 0.45
C VAL A 139 10.27 17.10 -0.71
N ALA A 140 10.04 17.86 -1.79
CA ALA A 140 10.86 17.82 -3.01
C ALA A 140 11.00 19.21 -3.68
N PRO A 141 11.59 20.21 -3.01
CA PRO A 141 11.65 21.58 -3.50
C PRO A 141 12.38 21.73 -4.85
N LYS A 142 13.41 20.92 -5.09
CA LYS A 142 14.15 20.90 -6.37
C LYS A 142 13.27 20.46 -7.55
N VAL A 143 12.29 19.58 -7.32
CA VAL A 143 11.34 19.13 -8.33
C VAL A 143 10.39 20.27 -8.68
N ILE A 144 9.83 20.95 -7.68
CA ILE A 144 8.98 22.14 -7.91
C ILE A 144 9.73 23.23 -8.67
N ALA A 145 10.94 23.59 -8.23
CA ALA A 145 11.74 24.60 -8.92
C ALA A 145 11.99 24.23 -10.39
N SER A 146 12.29 22.96 -10.67
CA SER A 146 12.49 22.46 -12.03
C SER A 146 11.21 22.49 -12.87
N LEU A 147 10.06 22.11 -12.29
CA LEU A 147 8.76 22.17 -12.95
C LEU A 147 8.34 23.61 -13.27
N VAL A 148 8.54 24.55 -12.32
CA VAL A 148 8.26 25.97 -12.55
C VAL A 148 9.15 26.52 -13.66
N LYS A 149 10.47 26.23 -13.62
CA LYS A 149 11.40 26.62 -14.68
C LYS A 149 10.98 26.06 -16.04
N TYR A 150 10.56 24.79 -16.10
CA TYR A 150 10.08 24.16 -17.31
C TYR A 150 8.82 24.84 -17.85
N ARG A 151 7.81 25.07 -17.00
CA ARG A 151 6.56 25.73 -17.39
C ARG A 151 6.77 27.16 -17.85
N TRP A 152 7.72 27.88 -17.22
CA TRP A 152 8.09 29.24 -17.62
C TRP A 152 8.74 29.28 -19.00
N ARG A 153 9.70 28.39 -19.25
CA ARG A 153 10.37 28.29 -20.55
C ARG A 153 9.43 27.90 -21.70
N ASN A 154 8.37 27.14 -21.40
CA ASN A 154 7.45 26.61 -22.40
C ASN A 154 6.10 27.35 -22.48
N GLY A 155 5.92 28.45 -21.74
CA GLY A 155 4.67 29.22 -21.76
C GLY A 155 3.45 28.46 -21.18
N THR A 156 3.68 27.40 -20.40
CA THR A 156 2.62 26.54 -19.83
C THR A 156 2.37 26.79 -18.35
N LEU A 157 2.85 27.91 -17.80
CA LEU A 157 2.34 28.40 -16.52
C LEU A 157 0.88 28.78 -16.70
N ARG A 158 -0.03 27.93 -16.21
CA ARG A 158 -1.43 28.31 -16.05
C ARG A 158 -1.50 29.48 -15.05
N LYS A 159 -2.26 30.50 -15.43
CA LYS A 159 -2.65 31.61 -14.56
C LYS A 159 -3.55 31.11 -13.43
#